data_AF-A0A0A2KB98-F1
#
_entry.id   AF-A0A0A2KB98-F1
#
_cell.length_a   1.000
_cell.length_b   1.000
_cell.length_c   1.000
_cell.angle_alpha   90.00
_cell.angle_beta   90.00
_cell.angle_gamma   90.00
#
_symmetry.space_group_name_H-M   'P 1'
#
loop_
_entity.id
_entity.type
_entity.pdbx_description
1 polymer ?
#
loop_
_entity_poly.entity_id
_entity_poly.type
_entity_poly.pdbx_seq_one_letter_code
_entity_poly.pdbx_strand_id
1 'polypeptide(L)'
;MEKNIHGARVDGFTCGQCGESGHMTRQCPKGSVPLRQRDSNAGHSKAECTEPRKMGACFNCGQEGHSKSECPNPRVFKGTCRICEKEGHAAVDCPERPPDVCKNCQAQGHKTMECKENRKFDLNLVADLLPHEAWAAMKKASDERDLDDFREALKIYSKAVPHATWGDIERKMREDEFNIYIIAMEAEVDDVMSLIDLQGVLDREFVIGFFFSPKASRGHLRDRWPADAEQNLERMNNAGILYERKVPKCLNCGELGHISRSCKEERTEGNERVEIKCSNCDGLGHRVRDCRQRRKNKHGCRNCGSVEHVASECPEPRSAADVECRKCNETGHFAKDCPTVADRGPRTCRNCGSEDHIARDCDQPRNLSTVTCRNCEKKLTSTVLAGHYSRDCDQPKDWSKVQCKNCGEMGHTVVRCRQPPKDQEPQDEPAFSPGSPRRDEPDLLGPEASEEPFEFKRHDDNDDMW
;
A
#
# COMPACT_ATOMS: atom_id res chain seq x y z
N MET A 1 34.10 32.53 -7.03
CA MET A 1 35.21 31.56 -7.17
C MET A 1 34.80 30.31 -6.40
N GLU A 2 33.94 29.52 -7.03
CA GLU A 2 33.39 28.30 -6.45
C GLU A 2 34.47 27.22 -6.43
N LYS A 3 34.79 26.73 -5.23
CA LYS A 3 35.68 25.59 -5.03
C LYS A 3 34.82 24.33 -5.06
N ASN A 4 34.90 23.61 -6.18
CA ASN A 4 34.37 22.25 -6.33
C ASN A 4 34.94 21.33 -5.24
N ILE A 5 34.07 20.78 -4.40
CA ILE A 5 34.39 19.71 -3.43
C ILE A 5 33.92 18.39 -4.04
N HIS A 6 34.68 17.87 -4.99
CA HIS A 6 34.70 16.43 -5.28
C HIS A 6 36.15 15.96 -5.21
N GLY A 7 36.54 15.56 -3.99
CA GLY A 7 37.78 14.87 -3.73
C GLY A 7 37.90 13.63 -4.60
N ALA A 8 39.04 13.53 -5.27
CA ALA A 8 39.41 12.44 -6.15
C ALA A 8 39.36 11.09 -5.42
N ARG A 9 38.41 10.23 -5.81
CA ARG A 9 38.46 8.79 -5.53
C ARG A 9 39.16 8.12 -6.71
N VAL A 10 40.49 8.25 -6.74
CA VAL A 10 41.37 7.59 -7.71
C VAL A 10 41.78 6.22 -7.18
N ASP A 11 40.83 5.27 -7.16
CA ASP A 11 41.13 3.87 -6.87
C ASP A 11 40.76 2.98 -8.06
N GLY A 12 41.79 2.70 -8.88
CA GLY A 12 42.04 1.36 -9.41
C GLY A 12 41.05 0.73 -10.39
N PHE A 13 40.38 1.48 -11.26
CA PHE A 13 39.56 0.85 -12.31
C PHE A 13 40.45 0.27 -13.43
N THR A 14 40.76 -1.03 -13.35
CA THR A 14 41.46 -1.79 -14.41
C THR A 14 40.48 -2.26 -15.48
N CYS A 15 40.79 -1.95 -16.73
CA CYS A 15 40.03 -2.41 -17.88
C CYS A 15 40.04 -3.94 -17.97
N GLY A 16 38.87 -4.59 -17.92
CA GLY A 16 38.77 -6.05 -18.01
C GLY A 16 39.17 -6.65 -19.36
N GLN A 17 39.49 -5.82 -20.37
CA GLN A 17 39.97 -6.26 -21.68
C GLN A 17 41.49 -6.19 -21.84
N CYS A 18 42.14 -5.11 -21.38
CA CYS A 18 43.59 -4.95 -21.53
C CYS A 18 44.37 -4.93 -20.21
N GLY A 19 43.69 -4.98 -19.06
CA GLY A 19 44.29 -4.97 -17.73
C GLY A 19 44.82 -3.61 -17.27
N GLU A 20 44.80 -2.58 -18.12
CA GLU A 20 45.34 -1.26 -17.80
C GLU A 20 44.34 -0.44 -16.98
N SER A 21 44.84 0.28 -15.97
CA SER A 21 44.06 1.17 -15.12
C SER A 21 43.75 2.50 -15.80
N GLY A 22 42.59 3.09 -15.50
CA GLY A 22 42.23 4.45 -15.93
C GLY A 22 41.14 4.53 -17.01
N HIS A 23 40.58 3.39 -17.44
CA HIS A 23 39.42 3.36 -18.33
C HIS A 23 38.58 2.09 -18.12
N MET A 24 37.28 2.18 -18.39
CA MET A 24 36.39 1.01 -18.40
C MET A 24 36.52 0.21 -19.70
N THR A 25 36.16 -1.08 -19.69
CA THR A 25 36.19 -1.98 -20.87
C THR A 25 35.49 -1.41 -22.11
N ARG A 26 34.44 -0.61 -21.93
CA ARG A 26 33.70 0.04 -23.03
C ARG A 26 34.44 1.22 -23.67
N GLN A 27 35.48 1.73 -23.02
CA GLN A 27 36.26 2.90 -23.40
C GLN A 27 37.73 2.51 -23.64
N CYS A 28 37.99 1.24 -23.97
CA CYS A 28 39.36 0.75 -24.17
C CYS A 28 39.97 1.33 -25.46
N PRO A 29 41.10 2.06 -25.37
CA PRO A 29 41.77 2.64 -26.52
C PRO A 29 42.44 1.59 -27.43
N LYS A 30 42.63 0.36 -26.93
CA LYS A 30 43.13 -0.78 -27.72
C LYS A 30 42.05 -1.48 -28.56
N GLY A 31 40.85 -0.90 -28.62
CA GLY A 31 39.72 -1.42 -29.38
C GLY A 31 38.84 -2.35 -28.54
N SER A 32 37.57 -1.99 -28.40
CA SER A 32 36.58 -2.85 -27.74
C SER A 32 36.28 -4.06 -28.63
N VAL A 33 36.82 -5.24 -28.29
CA VAL A 33 36.35 -6.48 -28.92
C VAL A 33 34.90 -6.71 -28.46
N PRO A 34 33.91 -6.88 -29.35
CA PRO A 34 32.53 -7.11 -28.94
C PRO A 34 32.44 -8.40 -28.10
N LEU A 35 31.77 -8.30 -26.95
CA LEU A 35 31.35 -9.48 -26.17
C LEU A 35 30.55 -10.40 -27.10
N ARG A 36 31.11 -11.58 -27.42
CA ARG A 36 30.54 -12.68 -28.22
C ARG A 36 29.59 -12.23 -29.33
N GLN A 37 30.11 -12.16 -30.57
CA GLN A 37 29.36 -11.91 -31.80
C GLN A 37 27.99 -12.62 -31.80
N ARG A 38 26.95 -11.85 -31.46
CA ARG A 38 25.61 -11.99 -32.01
C ARG A 38 25.48 -10.80 -32.93
N ASP A 39 25.74 -11.04 -34.21
CA ASP A 39 25.52 -10.18 -35.37
C ASP A 39 25.72 -8.68 -35.12
N SER A 40 26.87 -8.32 -34.53
CA SER A 40 27.20 -6.93 -34.19
C SER A 40 27.61 -6.08 -35.40
N ASN A 41 27.35 -6.55 -36.63
CA ASN A 41 27.70 -5.86 -37.87
C ASN A 41 26.48 -5.35 -38.65
N ALA A 42 25.27 -5.51 -38.10
CA ALA A 42 24.07 -5.04 -38.75
C ALA A 42 23.44 -3.97 -37.86
N GLY A 43 23.49 -2.71 -38.30
CA GLY A 43 22.99 -1.53 -37.60
C GLY A 43 21.46 -1.46 -37.45
N HIS A 44 20.81 -2.59 -37.15
CA HIS A 44 19.38 -2.69 -36.88
C HIS A 44 19.14 -3.11 -35.43
N SER A 45 18.03 -2.63 -34.85
CA SER A 45 17.68 -2.95 -33.48
C SER A 45 17.20 -4.41 -33.35
N LYS A 46 17.18 -4.96 -32.12
CA LYS A 46 16.69 -6.32 -31.83
C LYS A 46 15.25 -6.59 -32.34
N ALA A 47 14.49 -5.53 -32.59
CA ALA A 47 13.12 -5.60 -33.11
C ALA A 47 13.04 -5.68 -34.65
N GLU A 48 14.13 -5.36 -35.36
CA GLU A 48 14.19 -5.23 -36.83
C GLU A 48 15.04 -6.32 -37.49
N CYS A 49 15.55 -7.27 -36.71
CA CYS A 49 16.30 -8.42 -37.21
C CYS A 49 15.34 -9.41 -37.90
N THR A 50 15.40 -9.46 -39.23
CA THR A 50 14.59 -10.35 -40.08
C THR A 50 15.16 -11.77 -40.21
N GLU A 51 16.39 -12.00 -39.71
CA GLU A 51 17.01 -13.33 -39.71
C GLU A 51 16.52 -14.20 -38.53
N PRO A 52 16.28 -15.51 -38.75
CA PRO A 52 15.90 -16.42 -37.69
C PRO A 52 17.04 -16.54 -36.66
N ARG A 53 16.69 -16.38 -35.37
CA ARG A 53 17.66 -16.48 -34.28
C ARG A 53 18.39 -17.82 -34.33
N LYS A 54 19.67 -17.82 -34.67
CA LYS A 54 20.53 -19.01 -34.57
C LYS A 54 20.62 -19.41 -33.09
N MET A 55 20.09 -20.58 -32.75
CA MET A 55 20.23 -21.17 -31.42
C MET A 55 21.70 -21.55 -31.24
N GLY A 56 22.41 -20.84 -30.35
CA GLY A 56 23.81 -21.16 -30.05
C GLY A 56 23.95 -22.52 -29.35
N ALA A 57 25.18 -22.99 -29.21
CA ALA A 57 25.55 -24.21 -28.48
C ALA A 57 24.85 -24.32 -27.10
N CYS A 58 24.39 -25.53 -26.77
CA CYS A 58 23.75 -25.85 -25.51
C CYS A 58 24.65 -25.49 -24.31
N PHE A 59 24.14 -24.70 -23.37
CA PHE A 59 24.89 -24.26 -22.19
C PHE A 59 25.28 -25.39 -21.21
N ASN A 60 24.78 -26.61 -21.41
CA ASN A 60 25.17 -27.79 -20.63
C ASN A 60 26.33 -28.54 -21.31
N CYS A 61 26.10 -29.10 -22.51
CA CYS A 61 27.08 -29.96 -23.20
C CYS A 61 27.91 -29.27 -24.30
N GLY A 62 27.56 -28.04 -24.70
CA GLY A 62 28.26 -27.30 -25.76
C GLY A 62 27.92 -27.74 -27.19
N GLN A 63 26.99 -28.68 -27.39
CA GLN A 63 26.55 -29.11 -28.72
C GLN A 63 25.42 -28.20 -29.23
N GLU A 64 25.42 -27.94 -30.54
CA GLU A 64 24.41 -27.11 -31.22
C GLU A 64 23.16 -27.94 -31.56
N GLY A 65 22.02 -27.27 -31.78
CA GLY A 65 20.77 -27.91 -32.21
C GLY A 65 19.78 -28.25 -31.09
N HIS A 66 20.10 -28.04 -29.81
CA HIS A 66 19.15 -28.20 -28.70
C HIS A 66 19.38 -27.16 -27.59
N SER A 67 18.31 -26.84 -26.85
CA SER A 67 18.38 -25.95 -25.69
C SER A 67 18.83 -26.69 -24.43
N LYS A 68 19.16 -25.95 -23.35
CA LYS A 68 19.51 -26.56 -22.04
C LYS A 68 18.42 -27.50 -21.50
N SER A 69 17.17 -27.29 -21.88
CA SER A 69 16.02 -28.08 -21.45
C SER A 69 15.91 -29.41 -22.20
N GLU A 70 16.41 -29.47 -23.43
CA GLU A 70 16.34 -30.63 -24.34
C GLU A 70 17.71 -31.32 -24.48
N CYS A 71 18.62 -31.05 -23.55
CA CYS A 71 19.95 -31.62 -23.59
C CYS A 71 19.92 -33.10 -23.16
N PRO A 72 20.37 -34.04 -24.02
CA PRO A 72 20.38 -35.47 -23.71
C PRO A 72 21.48 -35.84 -22.69
N ASN A 73 22.47 -34.96 -22.48
CA ASN A 73 23.55 -35.19 -21.53
C ASN A 73 23.14 -34.78 -20.10
N PRO A 74 23.61 -35.50 -19.07
CA PRO A 74 23.35 -35.15 -17.67
C PRO A 74 23.80 -33.70 -17.38
N ARG A 75 23.12 -33.04 -16.44
CA ARG A 75 23.45 -31.67 -16.06
C ARG A 75 24.78 -31.65 -15.34
N VAL A 76 25.83 -31.12 -15.99
CA VAL A 76 27.15 -30.96 -15.37
C VAL A 76 27.28 -29.53 -14.90
N PHE A 77 27.48 -29.33 -13.60
CA PHE A 77 27.72 -28.00 -13.03
C PHE A 77 29.17 -27.60 -13.34
N LYS A 78 29.35 -26.71 -14.32
CA LYS A 78 30.66 -26.14 -14.70
C LYS A 78 31.02 -24.86 -13.92
N GLY A 79 30.29 -24.56 -12.84
CA GLY A 79 30.54 -23.39 -12.02
C GLY A 79 31.49 -23.70 -10.85
N THR A 80 32.00 -22.64 -10.23
CA THR A 80 32.65 -22.72 -8.92
C THR A 80 31.60 -22.87 -7.83
N CYS A 81 31.89 -23.71 -6.83
CA CYS A 81 31.09 -23.84 -5.63
C CYS A 81 31.17 -22.53 -4.82
N ARG A 82 30.04 -21.99 -4.36
CA ARG A 82 30.01 -20.74 -3.58
C ARG A 82 30.47 -20.89 -2.12
N ILE A 83 30.76 -22.11 -1.67
CA ILE A 83 31.14 -22.40 -0.27
C ILE A 83 32.64 -22.63 -0.17
N CYS A 84 33.21 -23.48 -1.03
CA CYS A 84 34.62 -23.85 -1.00
C CYS A 84 35.41 -23.35 -2.22
N GLU A 85 34.76 -22.60 -3.12
CA GLU A 85 35.33 -22.03 -4.35
C GLU A 85 35.87 -23.05 -5.38
N LYS A 86 35.82 -24.35 -5.07
CA LYS A 86 36.22 -25.44 -5.96
C LYS A 86 35.21 -25.65 -7.08
N GLU A 87 35.70 -25.98 -8.27
CA GLU A 87 34.89 -26.26 -9.44
C GLU A 87 34.28 -27.68 -9.40
N GLY A 88 33.16 -27.87 -10.09
CA GLY A 88 32.63 -29.20 -10.41
C GLY A 88 31.49 -29.72 -9.54
N HIS A 89 31.04 -28.99 -8.52
CA HIS A 89 29.86 -29.34 -7.72
C HIS A 89 29.04 -28.11 -7.32
N ALA A 90 27.73 -28.30 -7.15
CA ALA A 90 26.87 -27.24 -6.64
C ALA A 90 27.06 -27.07 -5.13
N ALA A 91 26.74 -25.90 -4.58
CA ALA A 91 26.85 -25.63 -3.14
C ALA A 91 26.07 -26.64 -2.26
N VAL A 92 25.02 -27.26 -2.81
CA VAL A 92 24.23 -28.29 -2.12
C VAL A 92 25.05 -29.56 -1.88
N ASP A 93 25.93 -29.91 -2.82
CA ASP A 93 26.72 -31.15 -2.85
C ASP A 93 28.19 -30.91 -2.41
N CYS A 94 28.44 -29.80 -1.69
CA CYS A 94 29.78 -29.45 -1.23
C CYS A 94 30.22 -30.38 -0.09
N PRO A 95 31.38 -31.07 -0.20
CA PRO A 95 31.90 -31.93 0.86
C PRO A 95 32.36 -31.14 2.10
N GLU A 96 32.67 -29.85 1.94
CA GLU A 96 33.06 -28.92 3.01
C GLU A 96 31.88 -28.04 3.46
N ARG A 97 30.63 -28.45 3.19
CA ARG A 97 29.46 -27.69 3.58
C ARG A 97 29.36 -27.63 5.12
N PRO A 98 29.35 -26.44 5.74
CA PRO A 98 29.08 -26.33 7.17
C PRO A 98 27.67 -26.88 7.48
N PRO A 99 27.43 -27.43 8.68
CA PRO A 99 26.13 -27.96 9.05
C PRO A 99 25.06 -26.86 8.93
N ASP A 100 23.88 -27.26 8.46
CA ASP A 100 22.75 -26.34 8.34
C ASP A 100 22.41 -25.76 9.72
N VAL A 101 22.33 -24.43 9.79
CA VAL A 101 21.93 -23.68 10.99
C VAL A 101 20.42 -23.42 10.91
N CYS A 102 19.69 -23.80 11.95
CA CYS A 102 18.27 -23.56 12.05
C CYS A 102 17.98 -22.05 12.11
N LYS A 103 17.09 -21.54 11.25
CA LYS A 103 16.76 -20.11 11.21
C LYS A 103 15.89 -19.65 12.39
N ASN A 104 15.35 -20.58 13.19
CA ASN A 104 14.53 -20.27 14.36
C ASN A 104 15.36 -20.21 15.65
N CYS A 105 16.06 -21.28 16.01
CA CYS A 105 16.82 -21.38 17.26
C CYS A 105 18.33 -21.18 17.11
N GLN A 106 18.86 -21.04 15.89
CA GLN A 106 20.28 -20.89 15.58
C GLN A 106 21.17 -22.10 15.96
N ALA A 107 20.60 -23.23 16.37
CA ALA A 107 21.35 -24.46 16.58
C ALA A 107 21.65 -25.17 15.25
N GLN A 108 22.74 -25.93 15.23
CA GLN A 108 23.21 -26.67 14.06
C GLN A 108 22.51 -28.04 13.94
N GLY A 109 22.39 -28.55 12.72
CA GLY A 109 22.06 -29.96 12.46
C GLY A 109 20.59 -30.28 12.20
N HIS A 110 19.70 -29.29 12.15
CA HIS A 110 18.29 -29.49 11.78
C HIS A 110 17.71 -28.31 10.98
N LYS A 111 16.59 -28.57 10.29
CA LYS A 111 15.84 -27.55 9.54
C LYS A 111 14.80 -26.88 10.42
N THR A 112 14.40 -25.65 10.08
CA THR A 112 13.36 -24.89 10.81
C THR A 112 12.05 -25.66 10.97
N MET A 113 11.65 -26.48 9.99
CA MET A 113 10.45 -27.32 10.04
C MET A 113 10.44 -28.32 11.20
N GLU A 114 11.61 -28.80 11.59
CA GLU A 114 11.78 -29.85 12.61
C GLU A 114 12.25 -29.27 13.95
N CYS A 115 12.32 -27.94 14.04
CA CYS A 115 12.75 -27.23 15.24
C CYS A 115 11.66 -27.26 16.31
N LYS A 116 11.94 -27.89 17.44
CA LYS A 116 11.09 -27.85 18.65
C LYS A 116 11.57 -26.85 19.70
N GLU A 117 12.74 -26.26 19.46
CA GLU A 117 13.35 -25.28 20.35
C GLU A 117 12.68 -23.90 20.20
N ASN A 118 12.75 -23.11 21.27
CA ASN A 118 12.28 -21.73 21.28
C ASN A 118 13.03 -20.89 20.24
N ARG A 119 12.34 -19.90 19.69
CA ARG A 119 12.93 -18.89 18.81
C ARG A 119 13.96 -18.09 19.58
N LYS A 120 15.12 -17.92 18.97
CA LYS A 120 16.16 -17.03 19.47
C LYS A 120 16.09 -15.71 18.71
N PHE A 121 15.73 -14.65 19.42
CA PHE A 121 15.73 -13.30 18.85
C PHE A 121 17.15 -12.77 18.75
N ASP A 122 17.47 -12.15 17.60
CA ASP A 122 18.71 -11.41 17.44
C ASP A 122 18.50 -9.99 17.96
N LEU A 123 18.99 -9.72 19.17
CA LEU A 123 18.86 -8.43 19.86
C LEU A 123 20.14 -7.59 19.77
N ASN A 124 21.03 -7.89 18.81
CA ASN A 124 22.31 -7.18 18.67
C ASN A 124 22.13 -5.70 18.28
N LEU A 125 21.06 -5.37 17.54
CA LEU A 125 20.75 -4.00 17.12
C LEU A 125 19.93 -3.21 18.15
N VAL A 126 19.46 -3.87 19.21
CA VAL A 126 18.67 -3.22 20.27
C VAL A 126 19.62 -2.59 21.28
N ALA A 127 19.36 -1.34 21.68
CA ALA A 127 20.21 -0.62 22.63
C ALA A 127 20.35 -1.36 23.97
N ASP A 128 21.55 -1.27 24.57
CA ASP A 128 21.83 -1.81 25.91
C ASP A 128 21.57 -0.71 26.95
N LEU A 129 20.33 -0.61 27.41
CA LEU A 129 19.95 0.28 28.52
C LEU A 129 19.60 -0.52 29.78
N LEU A 130 19.68 0.13 30.94
CA LEU A 130 19.27 -0.51 32.19
C LEU A 130 17.74 -0.69 32.23
N PRO A 131 17.22 -1.71 32.94
CA PRO A 131 15.78 -1.97 33.00
C PRO A 131 14.93 -0.76 33.40
N HIS A 132 15.41 0.03 34.36
CA HIS A 132 14.70 1.21 34.86
C HIS A 132 14.71 2.38 33.87
N GLU A 133 15.78 2.53 33.07
CA GLU A 133 15.88 3.55 32.02
C GLU A 133 14.95 3.20 30.86
N ALA A 134 14.95 1.93 30.44
CA ALA A 134 14.02 1.43 29.43
C ALA A 134 12.56 1.60 29.87
N TRP A 135 12.27 1.29 31.14
CA TRP A 135 10.93 1.49 31.71
C TRP A 135 10.50 2.96 31.76
N ALA A 136 11.43 3.86 32.13
CA ALA A 136 11.17 5.30 32.09
C ALA A 136 10.90 5.80 30.67
N ALA A 137 11.61 5.28 29.67
CA ALA A 137 11.34 5.56 28.26
C ALA A 137 9.96 5.04 27.82
N MET A 138 9.58 3.82 28.23
CA MET A 138 8.23 3.29 27.99
C MET A 138 7.14 4.19 28.62
N LYS A 139 7.36 4.65 29.87
CA LYS A 139 6.41 5.53 30.57
C LYS A 139 6.25 6.86 29.84
N LYS A 140 7.37 7.48 29.45
CA LYS A 140 7.38 8.70 28.65
C LYS A 140 6.59 8.53 27.34
N ALA A 141 6.86 7.47 26.57
CA ALA A 141 6.14 7.17 25.33
C ALA A 141 4.64 6.95 25.59
N SER A 142 4.29 6.31 26.70
CA SER A 142 2.90 6.14 27.12
C SER A 142 2.19 7.46 27.43
N ASP A 143 2.88 8.43 28.03
CA ASP A 143 2.34 9.76 28.33
C ASP A 143 2.18 10.60 27.06
N GLU A 144 3.14 10.51 26.14
CA GLU A 144 3.12 11.17 24.83
C GLU A 144 2.16 10.50 23.83
N ARG A 145 1.64 9.32 24.18
CA ARG A 145 0.77 8.47 23.36
C ARG A 145 1.43 8.06 22.04
N ASP A 146 2.73 7.78 22.09
CA ASP A 146 3.51 7.27 20.98
C ASP A 146 3.64 5.74 21.10
N LEU A 147 3.05 5.00 20.16
CA LEU A 147 3.12 3.53 20.15
C LEU A 147 4.44 3.01 19.61
N ASP A 148 5.10 3.76 18.74
CA ASP A 148 6.32 3.30 18.06
C ASP A 148 7.50 3.42 19.03
N ASP A 149 7.61 4.56 19.72
CA ASP A 149 8.58 4.74 20.81
C ASP A 149 8.33 3.76 21.96
N PHE A 150 7.05 3.48 22.28
CA PHE A 150 6.71 2.50 23.31
C PHE A 150 7.18 1.09 22.93
N ARG A 151 6.99 0.66 21.67
CA ARG A 151 7.46 -0.64 21.18
C ARG A 151 8.98 -0.74 21.21
N GLU A 152 9.68 0.32 20.80
CA GLU A 152 11.15 0.35 20.85
C GLU A 152 11.64 0.23 22.30
N ALA A 153 11.08 1.01 23.22
CA ALA A 153 11.44 0.95 24.63
C ALA A 153 11.08 -0.41 25.27
N LEU A 154 9.97 -1.03 24.86
CA LEU A 154 9.57 -2.37 25.30
C LEU A 154 10.54 -3.45 24.80
N LYS A 155 11.05 -3.35 23.56
CA LYS A 155 12.12 -4.25 23.07
C LYS A 155 13.37 -4.15 23.93
N ILE A 156 13.78 -2.92 24.26
CA ILE A 156 14.94 -2.66 25.12
C ILE A 156 14.70 -3.24 26.52
N TYR A 157 13.52 -3.02 27.10
CA TYR A 157 13.16 -3.58 28.39
C TYR A 157 13.15 -5.12 28.38
N SER A 158 12.59 -5.74 27.34
CA SER A 158 12.59 -7.19 27.17
C SER A 158 14.00 -7.77 27.06
N LYS A 159 14.92 -7.07 26.37
CA LYS A 159 16.34 -7.42 26.35
C LYS A 159 16.98 -7.35 27.73
N ALA A 160 16.67 -6.29 28.50
CA ALA A 160 17.25 -6.07 29.83
C ALA A 160 16.68 -7.04 30.89
N VAL A 161 15.44 -7.51 30.72
CA VAL A 161 14.75 -8.44 31.64
C VAL A 161 14.14 -9.63 30.87
N PRO A 162 14.97 -10.58 30.39
CA PRO A 162 14.53 -11.64 29.47
C PRO A 162 13.57 -12.68 30.08
N HIS A 163 13.44 -12.71 31.40
CA HIS A 163 12.54 -13.61 32.12
C HIS A 163 11.15 -13.00 32.39
N ALA A 164 10.95 -11.71 32.11
CA ALA A 164 9.66 -11.06 32.31
C ALA A 164 8.62 -11.59 31.31
N THR A 165 7.45 -11.99 31.80
CA THR A 165 6.32 -12.39 30.95
C THR A 165 5.45 -11.19 30.59
N TRP A 166 4.57 -11.35 29.59
CA TRP A 166 3.56 -10.33 29.24
C TRP A 166 2.72 -9.91 30.44
N GLY A 167 2.30 -10.89 31.27
CA GLY A 167 1.51 -10.63 32.47
C GLY A 167 2.30 -9.86 33.54
N ASP A 168 3.59 -10.12 33.70
CA ASP A 168 4.45 -9.36 34.64
C ASP A 168 4.58 -7.90 34.22
N ILE A 169 4.74 -7.66 32.92
CA ILE A 169 4.87 -6.32 32.34
C ILE A 169 3.56 -5.55 32.49
N GLU A 170 2.42 -6.16 32.12
CA GLU A 170 1.12 -5.49 32.24
C GLU A 170 0.79 -5.14 33.69
N ARG A 171 1.06 -6.04 34.65
CA ARG A 171 0.82 -5.75 36.08
C ARG A 171 1.63 -4.53 36.55
N LYS A 172 2.93 -4.49 36.21
CA LYS A 172 3.77 -3.32 36.54
C LYS A 172 3.31 -2.05 35.83
N MET A 173 2.87 -2.14 34.57
CA MET A 173 2.31 -1.00 33.85
C MET A 173 1.04 -0.44 34.52
N ARG A 174 0.22 -1.30 35.13
CA ARG A 174 -0.94 -0.86 35.93
C ARG A 174 -0.53 -0.21 37.24
N GLU A 175 0.49 -0.73 37.92
CA GLU A 175 1.04 -0.15 39.16
C GLU A 175 1.60 1.26 38.91
N ASP A 176 2.26 1.48 37.78
CA ASP A 176 2.89 2.76 37.41
C ASP A 176 1.99 3.68 36.56
N GLU A 177 0.71 3.36 36.44
CA GLU A 177 -0.35 4.16 35.79
C GLU A 177 -0.12 4.48 34.30
N PHE A 178 0.29 3.49 33.50
CA PHE A 178 0.47 3.67 32.05
C PHE A 178 -0.87 3.91 31.31
N ASN A 179 -0.85 4.79 30.31
CA ASN A 179 -1.99 5.05 29.41
C ASN A 179 -2.15 4.02 28.28
N ILE A 180 -1.08 3.29 27.95
CA ILE A 180 -1.09 2.17 27.01
C ILE A 180 -1.43 0.89 27.76
N TYR A 181 -2.25 0.03 27.16
CA TYR A 181 -2.69 -1.28 27.65
C TYR A 181 -2.21 -2.37 26.69
N ILE A 182 -1.63 -3.43 27.25
CA ILE A 182 -1.34 -4.65 26.51
C ILE A 182 -2.60 -5.52 26.57
N ILE A 183 -3.13 -5.92 25.41
CA ILE A 183 -4.36 -6.70 25.31
C ILE A 183 -4.10 -7.95 24.48
N ALA A 184 -4.39 -9.12 25.05
CA ALA A 184 -4.33 -10.40 24.39
C ALA A 184 -5.68 -10.70 23.72
N MET A 185 -5.70 -10.71 22.39
CA MET A 185 -6.90 -10.95 21.58
C MET A 185 -6.79 -12.27 20.83
N GLU A 186 -7.94 -12.90 20.57
CA GLU A 186 -7.98 -14.04 19.64
C GLU A 186 -7.61 -13.56 18.24
N ALA A 187 -6.84 -14.32 17.47
CA ALA A 187 -6.55 -14.00 16.07
C ALA A 187 -6.44 -15.26 15.21
N GLU A 188 -7.01 -15.18 14.00
CA GLU A 188 -6.71 -16.15 12.96
C GLU A 188 -5.36 -15.79 12.35
N VAL A 189 -4.44 -16.75 12.37
CA VAL A 189 -3.05 -16.57 11.94
C VAL A 189 -2.82 -17.47 10.73
N ASP A 190 -2.26 -16.89 9.66
CA ASP A 190 -1.90 -17.65 8.46
C ASP A 190 -0.83 -18.71 8.78
N ASP A 191 -0.83 -19.84 8.06
CA ASP A 191 0.09 -20.96 8.28
C ASP A 191 1.59 -20.60 8.23
N VAL A 192 1.95 -19.48 7.58
CA VAL A 192 3.32 -18.97 7.46
C VAL A 192 3.76 -18.12 8.65
N MET A 193 2.82 -17.79 9.53
CA MET A 193 3.05 -16.97 10.72
C MET A 193 2.87 -17.85 11.97
N SER A 194 3.60 -17.49 13.03
CA SER A 194 3.48 -18.09 14.35
C SER A 194 3.45 -16.95 15.38
N LEU A 195 2.63 -17.10 16.41
CA LEU A 195 2.65 -16.21 17.56
C LEU A 195 3.73 -16.67 18.53
N ILE A 196 4.64 -15.77 18.88
CA ILE A 196 5.83 -16.09 19.68
C ILE A 196 5.87 -15.16 20.89
N ASP A 197 6.08 -15.73 22.08
CA ASP A 197 6.22 -14.92 23.30
C ASP A 197 7.61 -14.26 23.41
N LEU A 198 7.82 -13.47 24.47
CA LEU A 198 9.10 -12.80 24.74
C LEU A 198 10.25 -13.77 24.97
N GLN A 199 9.95 -14.99 25.44
CA GLN A 199 10.89 -16.07 25.72
C GLN A 199 11.16 -16.96 24.49
N GLY A 200 10.52 -16.67 23.36
CA GLY A 200 10.67 -17.41 22.11
C GLY A 200 9.82 -18.68 22.00
N VAL A 201 8.91 -18.96 22.94
CA VAL A 201 8.02 -20.12 22.84
C VAL A 201 7.06 -19.90 21.67
N LEU A 202 7.01 -20.89 20.79
CA LEU A 202 6.25 -20.86 19.55
C LEU A 202 4.77 -21.20 19.77
N ASP A 203 3.97 -20.93 18.73
CA ASP A 203 2.59 -21.39 18.56
C ASP A 203 1.67 -21.00 19.73
N ARG A 204 1.80 -19.75 20.18
CA ARG A 204 0.84 -19.11 21.10
C ARG A 204 -0.53 -18.92 20.43
N GLU A 205 -1.60 -18.86 21.22
CA GLU A 205 -2.97 -18.79 20.70
C GLU A 205 -3.50 -17.35 20.55
N PHE A 206 -3.05 -16.44 21.42
CA PHE A 206 -3.53 -15.06 21.45
C PHE A 206 -2.50 -14.09 20.86
N VAL A 207 -2.97 -13.12 20.08
CA VAL A 207 -2.12 -12.04 19.60
C VAL A 207 -2.08 -10.90 20.61
N ILE A 208 -0.88 -10.40 20.89
CA ILE A 208 -0.68 -9.19 21.69
C ILE A 208 -0.94 -7.96 20.81
N GLY A 209 -1.76 -7.03 21.32
CA GLY A 209 -1.92 -5.70 20.76
C GLY A 209 -1.78 -4.61 21.81
N PHE A 210 -1.33 -3.43 21.37
CA PHE A 210 -1.15 -2.24 22.22
C PHE A 210 -2.26 -1.22 21.95
N PHE A 211 -2.92 -0.76 23.02
CA PHE A 211 -4.10 0.12 22.91
C PHE A 211 -4.10 1.22 23.97
N PHE A 212 -4.75 2.35 23.69
CA PHE A 212 -4.91 3.46 24.66
C PHE A 212 -6.14 3.33 25.55
N SER A 213 -6.81 2.18 25.54
CA SER A 213 -8.05 1.95 26.28
C SER A 213 -8.14 0.48 26.68
N PRO A 214 -8.63 0.19 27.90
CA PRO A 214 -8.88 -1.19 28.34
C PRO A 214 -10.10 -1.81 27.67
N LYS A 215 -10.88 -1.02 26.92
CA LYS A 215 -12.10 -1.45 26.22
C LYS A 215 -11.94 -1.27 24.70
N ALA A 216 -12.51 -2.21 23.94
CA ALA A 216 -12.58 -2.15 22.49
C ALA A 216 -13.28 -0.86 22.01
N SER A 217 -12.53 0.00 21.30
CA SER A 217 -13.06 1.24 20.72
C SER A 217 -13.84 1.01 19.42
N ARG A 218 -13.48 -0.04 18.67
CA ARG A 218 -14.06 -0.37 17.36
C ARG A 218 -15.00 -1.57 17.47
N GLY A 219 -16.14 -1.50 16.78
CA GLY A 219 -17.18 -2.53 16.82
C GLY A 219 -16.67 -3.95 16.49
N HIS A 220 -15.84 -4.09 15.44
CA HIS A 220 -15.31 -5.38 15.00
C HIS A 220 -14.31 -6.02 15.97
N LEU A 221 -13.75 -5.25 16.92
CA LEU A 221 -12.82 -5.79 17.91
C LEU A 221 -13.55 -6.36 19.12
N ARG A 222 -14.83 -6.02 19.34
CA ARG A 222 -15.57 -6.35 20.57
C ARG A 222 -15.67 -7.86 20.79
N ASP A 223 -15.83 -8.63 19.72
CA ASP A 223 -16.01 -10.09 19.81
C ASP A 223 -14.70 -10.81 20.15
N ARG A 224 -13.55 -10.23 19.78
CA ARG A 224 -12.21 -10.80 20.01
C ARG A 224 -11.53 -10.24 21.28
N TRP A 225 -12.14 -9.24 21.91
CA TRP A 225 -11.61 -8.54 23.09
C TRP A 225 -11.88 -9.34 24.37
N PRO A 226 -10.94 -9.37 25.33
CA PRO A 226 -11.19 -10.00 26.63
C PRO A 226 -12.31 -9.29 27.40
N ALA A 227 -13.12 -10.04 28.13
CA ALA A 227 -14.25 -9.53 28.91
C ALA A 227 -13.81 -8.59 30.04
N ASP A 228 -12.70 -8.92 30.70
CA ASP A 228 -12.14 -8.18 31.82
C ASP A 228 -10.60 -8.29 31.88
N ALA A 229 -10.00 -7.59 32.85
CA ALA A 229 -8.55 -7.55 33.03
C ALA A 229 -7.97 -8.87 33.53
N GLU A 230 -8.74 -9.69 34.23
CA GLU A 230 -8.28 -10.99 34.76
C GLU A 230 -8.18 -12.01 33.62
N GLN A 231 -9.22 -12.08 32.78
CA GLN A 231 -9.20 -12.87 31.55
C GLN A 231 -8.08 -12.41 30.61
N ASN A 232 -7.81 -11.10 30.52
CA ASN A 232 -6.69 -10.58 29.73
C ASN A 232 -5.34 -11.14 30.24
N LEU A 233 -5.12 -11.15 31.56
CA LEU A 233 -3.91 -11.70 32.18
C LEU A 233 -3.78 -13.22 31.98
N GLU A 234 -4.89 -13.96 32.01
CA GLU A 234 -4.88 -15.39 31.70
C GLU A 234 -4.48 -15.65 30.24
N ARG A 235 -5.10 -14.91 29.30
CA ARG A 235 -4.76 -14.97 27.88
C ARG A 235 -3.30 -14.59 27.61
N MET A 236 -2.73 -13.65 28.37
CA MET A 236 -1.33 -13.24 28.25
C MET A 236 -0.32 -14.39 28.45
N ASN A 237 -0.65 -15.40 29.25
CA ASN A 237 0.23 -16.56 29.44
C ASN A 237 0.37 -17.41 28.16
N ASN A 238 -0.62 -17.33 27.26
CA ASN A 238 -0.60 -17.98 25.96
C ASN A 238 -0.68 -16.96 24.81
N ALA A 239 -0.12 -15.77 25.02
CA ALA A 239 -0.11 -14.71 24.03
C ALA A 239 1.30 -14.48 23.47
N GLY A 240 1.35 -14.10 22.20
CA GLY A 240 2.59 -13.81 21.50
C GLY A 240 2.45 -12.66 20.51
N ILE A 241 3.60 -12.21 20.02
CA ILE A 241 3.69 -11.30 18.88
C ILE A 241 3.76 -12.14 17.60
N LEU A 242 3.19 -11.60 16.53
CA LEU A 242 3.12 -12.25 15.24
C LEU A 242 4.48 -12.19 14.52
N TYR A 243 5.08 -13.36 14.27
CA TYR A 243 6.29 -13.47 13.46
C TYR A 243 6.11 -14.47 12.33
N GLU A 244 6.89 -14.29 11.26
CA GLU A 244 7.05 -15.32 10.25
C GLU A 244 7.71 -16.57 10.84
N ARG A 245 7.14 -17.74 10.56
CA ARG A 245 7.65 -19.07 10.95
C ARG A 245 9.00 -19.42 10.30
N LYS A 246 9.47 -18.59 9.35
CA LYS A 246 10.68 -18.80 8.53
C LYS A 246 10.66 -20.14 7.76
N VAL A 247 9.45 -20.62 7.48
CA VAL A 247 9.15 -21.81 6.69
C VAL A 247 8.37 -21.37 5.45
N PRO A 248 8.86 -21.66 4.23
CA PRO A 248 8.13 -21.29 3.02
C PRO A 248 6.88 -22.16 2.84
N LYS A 249 5.77 -21.53 2.44
CA LYS A 249 4.57 -22.20 1.94
C LYS A 249 4.66 -22.39 0.43
N CYS A 250 4.34 -23.59 -0.05
CA CYS A 250 4.32 -23.88 -1.46
C CYS A 250 3.09 -23.23 -2.12
N LEU A 251 3.28 -22.37 -3.13
CA LEU A 251 2.16 -21.78 -3.87
C LEU A 251 1.46 -22.74 -4.85
N ASN A 252 1.95 -23.98 -4.96
CA ASN A 252 1.32 -25.01 -5.79
C ASN A 252 0.37 -25.89 -4.95
N CYS A 253 0.91 -26.59 -3.94
CA CYS A 253 0.15 -27.52 -3.11
C CYS A 253 -0.34 -26.92 -1.78
N GLY A 254 0.13 -25.73 -1.40
CA GLY A 254 -0.20 -25.11 -0.11
C GLY A 254 0.56 -25.67 1.09
N GLU A 255 1.33 -26.74 0.94
CA GLU A 255 2.08 -27.32 2.06
C GLU A 255 3.31 -26.49 2.46
N LEU A 256 3.66 -26.58 3.74
CA LEU A 256 4.83 -25.91 4.33
C LEU A 256 6.11 -26.72 4.12
N GLY A 257 7.25 -26.03 4.05
CA GLY A 257 8.60 -26.62 4.04
C GLY A 257 9.29 -26.66 2.68
N HIS A 258 8.60 -26.30 1.60
CA HIS A 258 9.18 -26.20 0.26
C HIS A 258 8.56 -25.07 -0.56
N ILE A 259 9.29 -24.61 -1.59
CA ILE A 259 8.78 -23.64 -2.57
C ILE A 259 8.22 -24.37 -3.79
N SER A 260 7.37 -23.73 -4.59
CA SER A 260 6.71 -24.34 -5.77
C SER A 260 7.67 -24.99 -6.75
N ARG A 261 8.92 -24.51 -6.85
CA ARG A 261 9.95 -25.09 -7.72
C ARG A 261 10.42 -26.48 -7.26
N SER A 262 10.30 -26.76 -5.97
CA SER A 262 10.69 -28.00 -5.32
C SER A 262 9.47 -28.84 -4.94
N CYS A 263 8.28 -28.45 -5.40
CA CYS A 263 7.05 -29.21 -5.20
C CYS A 263 7.11 -30.52 -6.01
N LYS A 264 6.78 -31.62 -5.34
CA LYS A 264 6.70 -32.95 -5.97
C LYS A 264 5.34 -33.22 -6.60
N GLU A 265 4.32 -32.49 -6.17
CA GLU A 265 2.98 -32.60 -6.73
C GLU A 265 2.95 -32.05 -8.16
N GLU A 266 2.01 -32.56 -8.93
CA GLU A 266 1.74 -32.03 -10.26
C GLU A 266 1.37 -30.55 -10.15
N ARG A 267 1.79 -29.77 -11.14
CA ARG A 267 1.53 -28.34 -11.13
C ARG A 267 0.06 -28.12 -11.47
N THR A 268 -0.72 -27.70 -10.48
CA THR A 268 -2.14 -27.37 -10.68
C THR A 268 -2.21 -26.26 -11.74
N GLU A 269 -2.91 -26.52 -12.85
CA GLU A 269 -3.06 -25.59 -13.98
C GLU A 269 -3.91 -24.34 -13.63
N GLY A 270 -4.28 -24.16 -12.36
CA GLY A 270 -5.18 -23.12 -11.85
C GLY A 270 -4.52 -21.80 -11.44
N ASN A 271 -3.20 -21.64 -11.54
CA ASN A 271 -2.64 -20.29 -11.62
C ASN A 271 -2.78 -19.81 -13.07
N GLU A 272 -4.04 -19.61 -13.50
CA GLU A 272 -4.35 -18.86 -14.71
C GLU A 272 -3.47 -17.62 -14.67
N ARG A 273 -2.51 -17.54 -15.61
CA ARG A 273 -1.71 -16.33 -15.74
C ARG A 273 -2.72 -15.20 -15.89
N VAL A 274 -2.83 -14.35 -14.87
CA VAL A 274 -3.76 -13.22 -14.86
C VAL A 274 -3.70 -12.58 -16.22
N GLU A 275 -4.78 -12.75 -16.99
CA GLU A 275 -4.75 -12.44 -18.39
C GLU A 275 -4.59 -10.93 -18.51
N ILE A 276 -3.41 -10.51 -18.97
CA ILE A 276 -3.03 -9.09 -18.92
C ILE A 276 -3.92 -8.35 -19.92
N LYS A 277 -4.95 -7.66 -19.40
CA LYS A 277 -5.82 -6.77 -20.18
C LYS A 277 -5.14 -5.41 -20.34
N CYS A 278 -5.06 -4.92 -21.57
CA CYS A 278 -4.51 -3.60 -21.87
C CYS A 278 -5.51 -2.51 -21.50
N SER A 279 -5.20 -1.67 -20.50
CA SER A 279 -6.11 -0.57 -20.07
C SER A 279 -6.39 0.53 -21.10
N ASN A 280 -5.81 0.45 -22.30
CA ASN A 280 -6.06 1.39 -23.40
C ASN A 280 -7.04 0.85 -24.46
N CYS A 281 -6.99 -0.45 -24.75
CA CYS A 281 -7.78 -1.08 -25.81
C CYS A 281 -8.54 -2.33 -25.38
N ASP A 282 -8.47 -2.68 -24.10
CA ASP A 282 -9.01 -3.88 -23.46
C ASP A 282 -8.54 -5.22 -24.08
N GLY A 283 -7.61 -5.15 -25.04
CA GLY A 283 -7.01 -6.31 -25.69
C GLY A 283 -6.13 -7.11 -24.72
N LEU A 284 -6.20 -8.43 -24.84
CA LEU A 284 -5.51 -9.39 -23.99
C LEU A 284 -4.05 -9.58 -24.44
N GLY A 285 -3.18 -9.99 -23.52
CA GLY A 285 -1.82 -10.45 -23.81
C GLY A 285 -0.75 -9.36 -23.99
N HIS A 286 -1.08 -8.07 -23.79
CA HIS A 286 -0.11 -6.97 -23.86
C HIS A 286 -0.42 -5.86 -22.85
N ARG A 287 0.60 -5.14 -22.39
CA ARG A 287 0.43 -3.98 -21.49
C ARG A 287 0.26 -2.70 -22.31
N VAL A 288 -0.21 -1.62 -21.65
CA VAL A 288 -0.39 -0.28 -22.26
C VAL A 288 0.86 0.26 -22.98
N ARG A 289 2.05 -0.22 -22.58
CA ARG A 289 3.32 0.12 -23.24
C ARG A 289 3.47 -0.52 -24.63
N ASP A 290 2.98 -1.73 -24.79
CA ASP A 290 3.11 -2.54 -26.01
C ASP A 290 1.82 -2.48 -26.86
N CYS A 291 0.90 -1.61 -26.49
CA CYS A 291 -0.36 -1.39 -27.20
C CYS A 291 -0.09 -0.68 -28.53
N ARG A 292 -0.48 -1.33 -29.63
CA ARG A 292 -0.39 -0.76 -30.98
C ARG A 292 -1.47 0.28 -31.28
N GLN A 293 -2.51 0.38 -30.43
CA GLN A 293 -3.56 1.38 -30.59
C GLN A 293 -3.13 2.73 -29.99
N ARG A 294 -3.54 3.82 -30.64
CA ARG A 294 -3.34 5.18 -30.13
C ARG A 294 -3.95 5.31 -28.74
N ARG A 295 -3.24 5.94 -27.81
CA ARG A 295 -3.71 6.10 -26.43
C ARG A 295 -4.96 6.98 -26.38
N LYS A 296 -6.07 6.44 -25.87
CA LYS A 296 -7.25 7.23 -25.51
C LYS A 296 -6.94 7.94 -24.20
N ASN A 297 -6.78 9.26 -24.23
CA ASN A 297 -6.54 10.01 -23.01
C ASN A 297 -7.84 10.09 -22.21
N LYS A 298 -7.85 9.53 -21.00
CA LYS A 298 -8.98 9.56 -20.04
C LYS A 298 -9.43 11.00 -19.68
N HIS A 299 -8.58 11.99 -19.93
CA HIS A 299 -8.84 13.42 -19.70
C HIS A 299 -9.16 14.21 -20.98
N GLY A 300 -9.35 13.54 -22.12
CA GLY A 300 -9.74 14.21 -23.36
C GLY A 300 -11.20 14.67 -23.38
N CYS A 301 -11.53 15.54 -24.34
CA CYS A 301 -12.87 15.95 -24.69
C CYS A 301 -13.77 14.74 -24.90
N ARG A 302 -14.81 14.60 -24.07
CA ARG A 302 -15.77 13.49 -24.18
C ARG A 302 -16.73 13.60 -25.37
N ASN A 303 -16.76 14.75 -26.05
CA ASN A 303 -17.57 14.97 -27.26
C ASN A 303 -16.84 14.49 -28.52
N CYS A 304 -15.57 14.87 -28.72
CA CYS A 304 -14.81 14.58 -29.94
C CYS A 304 -13.56 13.70 -29.74
N GLY A 305 -13.23 13.32 -28.50
CA GLY A 305 -12.06 12.51 -28.16
C GLY A 305 -10.71 13.24 -28.21
N SER A 306 -10.71 14.57 -28.47
CA SER A 306 -9.49 15.39 -28.48
C SER A 306 -8.83 15.43 -27.10
N VAL A 307 -7.51 15.60 -27.08
CA VAL A 307 -6.69 15.65 -25.85
C VAL A 307 -6.32 17.08 -25.45
N GLU A 308 -6.63 18.04 -26.31
CA GLU A 308 -6.21 19.45 -26.18
C GLU A 308 -7.24 20.31 -25.44
N HIS A 309 -8.50 19.88 -25.39
CA HIS A 309 -9.58 20.63 -24.75
C HIS A 309 -10.54 19.70 -24.01
N VAL A 310 -11.27 20.28 -23.05
CA VAL A 310 -12.36 19.61 -22.34
C VAL A 310 -13.69 19.79 -23.10
N ALA A 311 -14.71 18.99 -22.78
CA ALA A 311 -16.00 19.01 -23.50
C ALA A 311 -16.72 20.38 -23.48
N SER A 312 -16.37 21.30 -22.57
CA SER A 312 -16.89 22.66 -22.54
C SER A 312 -16.27 23.60 -23.58
N GLU A 313 -15.06 23.29 -24.04
CA GLU A 313 -14.26 24.10 -24.99
C GLU A 313 -14.17 23.38 -26.36
N CYS A 314 -15.04 22.41 -26.58
CA CYS A 314 -15.09 21.65 -27.81
C CYS A 314 -15.62 22.52 -28.96
N PRO A 315 -14.85 22.69 -30.06
CA PRO A 315 -15.28 23.46 -31.22
C PRO A 315 -16.34 22.71 -32.04
N GLU A 316 -16.45 21.38 -31.88
CA GLU A 316 -17.49 20.58 -32.51
C GLU A 316 -18.83 20.70 -31.77
N PRO A 317 -19.96 20.76 -32.51
CA PRO A 317 -21.28 20.82 -31.90
C PRO A 317 -21.49 19.61 -30.98
N ARG A 318 -22.18 19.84 -29.86
CA ARG A 318 -22.51 18.76 -28.91
C ARG A 318 -23.46 17.78 -29.60
N SER A 319 -22.96 16.59 -29.92
CA SER A 319 -23.80 15.54 -30.51
C SER A 319 -24.62 14.87 -29.40
N ALA A 320 -25.93 14.81 -29.59
CA ALA A 320 -26.84 14.05 -28.71
C ALA A 320 -27.08 12.61 -29.22
N ALA A 321 -26.47 12.23 -30.35
CA ALA A 321 -26.77 10.98 -31.05
C ALA A 321 -26.50 9.74 -30.19
N ASP A 322 -25.37 9.72 -29.49
CA ASP A 322 -24.93 8.60 -28.65
C ASP A 322 -25.09 8.90 -27.13
N VAL A 323 -25.82 9.96 -26.78
CA VAL A 323 -26.01 10.36 -25.38
C VAL A 323 -27.34 9.80 -24.88
N GLU A 324 -27.26 8.82 -23.97
CA GLU A 324 -28.43 8.30 -23.24
C GLU A 324 -28.93 9.32 -22.21
N CYS A 325 -30.20 9.66 -22.30
CA CYS A 325 -30.85 10.53 -21.35
C CYS A 325 -30.98 9.84 -19.99
N ARG A 326 -30.25 10.31 -18.96
CA ARG A 326 -30.34 9.77 -17.59
C ARG A 326 -31.72 9.86 -16.90
N LYS A 327 -32.74 10.37 -17.58
CA LYS A 327 -34.11 10.48 -17.04
C LYS A 327 -35.09 9.48 -17.66
N CYS A 328 -34.93 9.17 -18.94
CA CYS A 328 -35.81 8.22 -19.66
C CYS A 328 -35.04 7.09 -20.37
N ASN A 329 -33.71 7.11 -20.30
CA ASN A 329 -32.77 6.17 -20.92
C ASN A 329 -32.88 6.07 -22.45
N GLU A 330 -33.56 7.02 -23.09
CA GLU A 330 -33.60 7.11 -24.56
C GLU A 330 -32.43 7.96 -25.07
N THR A 331 -31.91 7.59 -26.24
CA THR A 331 -30.83 8.30 -26.94
C THR A 331 -31.39 9.40 -27.85
N GLY A 332 -30.57 10.39 -28.19
CA GLY A 332 -30.94 11.45 -29.14
C GLY A 332 -31.34 12.78 -28.49
N HIS A 333 -31.33 12.89 -27.16
CA HIS A 333 -31.56 14.15 -26.44
C HIS A 333 -30.82 14.20 -25.10
N PHE A 334 -30.52 15.39 -24.61
CA PHE A 334 -29.92 15.55 -23.28
C PHE A 334 -30.98 15.48 -22.18
N ALA A 335 -30.58 15.07 -20.97
CA ALA A 335 -31.48 15.02 -19.82
C ALA A 335 -32.20 16.35 -19.50
N LYS A 336 -31.70 17.48 -19.99
CA LYS A 336 -32.36 18.79 -19.85
C LYS A 336 -33.55 18.96 -20.80
N ASP A 337 -33.49 18.34 -21.97
CA ASP A 337 -34.44 18.47 -23.08
C ASP A 337 -35.27 17.18 -23.25
N CYS A 338 -35.43 16.44 -22.15
CA CYS A 338 -36.12 15.16 -22.14
C CYS A 338 -37.63 15.34 -22.37
N PRO A 339 -38.19 14.84 -23.48
CA PRO A 339 -39.57 15.08 -23.86
C PRO A 339 -40.58 14.31 -22.99
N THR A 340 -40.12 13.28 -22.28
CA THR A 340 -40.97 12.36 -21.50
C THR A 340 -41.15 12.77 -20.03
N VAL A 341 -40.32 13.69 -19.51
CA VAL A 341 -40.48 14.20 -18.15
C VAL A 341 -41.18 15.54 -18.19
N ALA A 342 -42.50 15.52 -17.99
CA ALA A 342 -43.32 16.71 -17.85
C ALA A 342 -42.70 17.71 -16.85
N ASP A 343 -42.72 18.98 -17.27
CA ASP A 343 -42.22 20.17 -16.59
C ASP A 343 -42.20 20.09 -15.06
N ARG A 344 -41.01 20.26 -14.47
CA ARG A 344 -40.97 21.05 -13.24
C ARG A 344 -41.31 22.47 -13.68
N GLY A 345 -42.51 22.94 -13.35
CA GLY A 345 -43.02 24.27 -13.72
C GLY A 345 -41.99 25.40 -13.57
N PRO A 346 -42.24 26.55 -14.22
CA PRO A 346 -41.24 27.58 -14.48
C PRO A 346 -40.40 27.87 -13.23
N ARG A 347 -39.08 27.72 -13.36
CA ARG A 347 -38.15 27.98 -12.26
C ARG A 347 -38.11 29.49 -12.00
N THR A 348 -39.03 29.96 -11.18
CA THR A 348 -39.07 31.37 -10.81
C THR A 348 -37.86 31.73 -9.93
N CYS A 349 -37.33 32.93 -10.15
CA CYS A 349 -36.27 33.52 -9.38
C CYS A 349 -36.71 33.58 -7.92
N ARG A 350 -36.06 32.82 -7.04
CA ARG A 350 -36.37 32.84 -5.60
C ARG A 350 -36.02 34.16 -4.90
N ASN A 351 -35.41 35.10 -5.63
CA ASN A 351 -35.09 36.44 -5.13
C ASN A 351 -36.20 37.46 -5.45
N CYS A 352 -36.62 37.55 -6.72
CA CYS A 352 -37.58 38.55 -7.20
C CYS A 352 -38.90 37.99 -7.75
N GLY A 353 -39.02 36.67 -7.89
CA GLY A 353 -40.22 35.98 -8.38
C GLY A 353 -40.37 35.92 -9.90
N SER A 354 -39.43 36.48 -10.68
CA SER A 354 -39.48 36.45 -12.15
C SER A 354 -39.38 35.03 -12.70
N GLU A 355 -40.02 34.73 -13.83
CA GLU A 355 -39.90 33.43 -14.50
C GLU A 355 -38.73 33.40 -15.51
N ASP A 356 -38.18 34.57 -15.84
CA ASP A 356 -37.17 34.76 -16.90
C ASP A 356 -35.74 34.37 -16.50
N HIS A 357 -35.42 34.36 -15.21
CA HIS A 357 -34.06 34.06 -14.73
C HIS A 357 -34.06 33.30 -13.41
N ILE A 358 -32.95 32.62 -13.10
CA ILE A 358 -32.74 31.99 -11.80
C ILE A 358 -32.08 32.96 -10.82
N ALA A 359 -32.17 32.69 -9.51
CA ALA A 359 -31.63 33.56 -8.46
C ALA A 359 -30.12 33.88 -8.55
N ARG A 360 -29.36 33.16 -9.39
CA ARG A 360 -27.95 33.46 -9.67
C ARG A 360 -27.77 34.57 -10.70
N ASP A 361 -28.70 34.67 -11.65
CA ASP A 361 -28.67 35.61 -12.77
C ASP A 361 -29.64 36.79 -12.54
N CYS A 362 -30.05 36.98 -11.28
CA CYS A 362 -30.92 38.06 -10.84
C CYS A 362 -30.11 39.34 -10.65
N ASP A 363 -30.49 40.39 -11.38
CA ASP A 363 -29.93 41.73 -11.34
C ASP A 363 -30.41 42.56 -10.13
N GLN A 364 -31.49 42.13 -9.47
CA GLN A 364 -31.99 42.77 -8.27
C GLN A 364 -31.17 42.42 -7.02
N PRO A 365 -30.92 43.38 -6.12
CA PRO A 365 -30.25 43.12 -4.86
C PRO A 365 -31.02 42.05 -4.08
N ARG A 366 -30.27 41.17 -3.41
CA ARG A 366 -30.84 40.02 -2.72
C ARG A 366 -31.81 40.49 -1.64
N ASN A 367 -33.09 40.15 -1.77
CA ASN A 367 -34.11 40.56 -0.81
C ASN A 367 -33.91 39.80 0.50
N LEU A 368 -33.31 40.46 1.49
CA LEU A 368 -32.97 39.85 2.77
C LEU A 368 -34.21 39.30 3.50
N SER A 369 -35.39 39.88 3.27
CA SER A 369 -36.64 39.47 3.92
C SER A 369 -37.17 38.10 3.47
N THR A 370 -36.69 37.55 2.36
CA THR A 370 -37.08 36.21 1.86
C THR A 370 -36.15 35.10 2.37
N VAL A 371 -35.02 35.45 3.00
CA VAL A 371 -34.06 34.48 3.53
C VAL A 371 -34.47 34.07 4.94
N THR A 372 -35.07 32.89 5.08
CA THR A 372 -35.43 32.28 6.37
C THR A 372 -34.38 31.28 6.84
N CYS A 373 -34.02 31.32 8.13
CA CYS A 373 -33.18 30.27 8.72
C CYS A 373 -33.98 28.97 8.84
N ARG A 374 -33.49 27.87 8.27
CA ARG A 374 -34.19 26.57 8.34
C ARG A 374 -34.11 25.89 9.71
N ASN A 375 -33.29 26.40 10.62
CA ASN A 375 -33.14 25.85 11.97
C ASN A 375 -34.09 26.56 12.97
N CYS A 376 -34.10 27.90 12.99
CA CYS A 376 -34.90 28.68 13.93
C CYS A 376 -36.03 29.50 13.29
N GLU A 377 -36.28 29.34 11.98
CA GLU A 377 -37.37 29.94 11.18
C GLU A 377 -37.40 31.48 11.11
N LYS A 378 -36.44 32.16 11.74
CA LYS A 378 -36.31 33.63 11.70
C LYS A 378 -35.91 34.11 10.30
N LYS A 379 -36.58 35.16 9.82
CA LYS A 379 -36.25 35.87 8.57
C LYS A 379 -35.05 36.79 8.78
N LEU A 380 -34.19 36.91 7.78
CA LEU A 380 -33.15 37.93 7.76
C LEU A 380 -33.82 39.31 7.64
N THR A 381 -33.58 40.19 8.61
CA THR A 381 -34.00 41.59 8.55
C THR A 381 -32.77 42.49 8.46
N SER A 382 -32.93 43.70 7.92
CA SER A 382 -31.84 44.68 7.78
C SER A 382 -31.36 45.25 9.12
N THR A 383 -32.03 44.96 10.22
CA THR A 383 -31.65 45.37 11.57
C THR A 383 -30.83 44.25 12.22
N VAL A 384 -29.62 44.58 12.66
CA VAL A 384 -28.55 43.68 13.17
C VAL A 384 -28.98 42.78 14.36
N LEU A 385 -30.19 42.89 14.89
CA LEU A 385 -30.65 42.16 16.08
C LEU A 385 -31.54 40.93 15.83
N ALA A 386 -31.93 40.56 14.60
CA ALA A 386 -32.93 39.48 14.43
C ALA A 386 -32.77 38.48 13.26
N GLY A 387 -31.67 38.49 12.49
CA GLY A 387 -31.52 37.61 11.32
C GLY A 387 -30.09 37.12 11.06
N HIS A 388 -29.92 35.81 10.83
CA HIS A 388 -28.66 35.16 10.48
C HIS A 388 -28.84 34.16 9.32
N TYR A 389 -27.78 33.82 8.59
CA TYR A 389 -27.81 32.71 7.63
C TYR A 389 -27.89 31.38 8.38
N SER A 390 -28.51 30.35 7.80
CA SER A 390 -28.65 29.04 8.48
C SER A 390 -27.34 28.38 8.92
N ARG A 391 -26.20 28.85 8.39
CA ARG A 391 -24.86 28.40 8.77
C ARG A 391 -24.33 29.09 10.04
N ASP A 392 -24.84 30.28 10.32
CA ASP A 392 -24.45 31.17 11.42
C ASP A 392 -25.55 31.20 12.49
N CYS A 393 -26.29 30.09 12.62
CA CYS A 393 -27.36 29.94 13.60
C CYS A 393 -26.79 29.50 14.94
N ASP A 394 -26.84 30.40 15.94
CA ASP A 394 -26.35 30.13 17.30
C ASP A 394 -27.26 29.19 18.11
N GLN A 395 -28.44 28.83 17.57
CA GLN A 395 -29.36 27.93 18.25
C GLN A 395 -29.01 26.45 17.98
N PRO A 396 -29.12 25.58 19.00
CA PRO A 396 -28.88 24.15 18.82
C PRO A 396 -29.81 23.60 17.75
N LYS A 397 -29.24 22.75 16.88
CA LYS A 397 -29.97 22.20 15.74
C LYS A 397 -31.11 21.32 16.21
N ASP A 398 -32.33 21.64 15.79
CA ASP A 398 -33.48 20.79 16.08
C ASP A 398 -33.43 19.55 15.17
N TRP A 399 -32.94 18.44 15.72
CA TRP A 399 -32.79 17.19 15.01
C TRP A 399 -34.14 16.58 14.62
N SER A 400 -35.23 16.89 15.32
CA SER A 400 -36.58 16.38 15.01
C SER A 400 -37.09 16.84 13.63
N LYS A 401 -36.55 17.95 13.10
CA LYS A 401 -36.87 18.48 11.76
C LYS A 401 -35.92 18.00 10.67
N VAL A 402 -34.88 17.24 11.02
CA VAL A 402 -33.89 16.73 10.06
C VAL A 402 -34.32 15.36 9.55
N GLN A 403 -34.66 15.29 8.26
CA GLN A 403 -34.96 14.02 7.59
C GLN A 403 -33.69 13.33 7.10
N CYS A 404 -33.52 12.06 7.45
CA CYS A 404 -32.44 11.24 6.96
C CYS A 404 -32.63 10.92 5.47
N LYS A 405 -31.62 11.19 4.63
CA LYS A 405 -31.69 10.87 3.18
C LYS A 405 -31.64 9.37 2.88
N ASN A 406 -31.21 8.53 3.83
CA ASN A 406 -31.16 7.08 3.66
C ASN A 406 -32.50 6.42 4.03
N CYS A 407 -32.87 6.48 5.31
CA CYS A 407 -34.10 5.85 5.79
C CYS A 407 -35.38 6.68 5.58
N GLY A 408 -35.27 8.01 5.48
CA GLY A 408 -36.42 8.92 5.40
C GLY A 408 -37.02 9.30 6.77
N GLU A 409 -36.52 8.72 7.86
CA GLU A 409 -36.96 9.04 9.23
C GLU A 409 -36.42 10.39 9.68
N MET A 410 -37.20 11.05 10.54
CA MET A 410 -36.84 12.33 11.16
C MET A 410 -35.93 12.08 12.38
N GLY A 411 -35.06 13.03 12.74
CA GLY A 411 -34.24 12.94 13.96
C GLY A 411 -32.74 12.77 13.72
N HIS A 412 -32.29 12.43 12.51
CA HIS A 412 -30.87 12.12 12.26
C HIS A 412 -30.44 12.35 10.81
N THR A 413 -29.13 12.49 10.59
CA THR A 413 -28.53 12.50 9.25
C THR A 413 -28.08 11.10 8.85
N VAL A 414 -27.75 10.91 7.56
CA VAL A 414 -27.25 9.63 7.01
C VAL A 414 -26.10 9.04 7.83
N VAL A 415 -25.21 9.90 8.36
CA VAL A 415 -24.05 9.48 9.16
C VAL A 415 -24.43 8.79 10.47
N ARG A 416 -25.58 9.15 11.05
CA ARG A 416 -26.09 8.58 12.31
C ARG A 416 -27.26 7.62 12.07
N CYS A 417 -27.48 7.22 10.83
CA CYS A 417 -28.51 6.25 10.47
C CYS A 417 -28.07 4.85 10.87
N ARG A 418 -28.92 4.13 11.61
CA ARG A 418 -28.68 2.74 12.01
C ARG A 418 -29.16 1.74 10.97
N GLN A 419 -29.90 2.20 9.96
CA GLN A 419 -30.36 1.35 8.86
C GLN A 419 -29.25 1.23 7.81
N PRO A 420 -29.11 0.05 7.18
CA PRO A 420 -28.19 -0.13 6.08
C PRO A 420 -28.48 0.88 4.96
N PRO A 421 -27.48 1.26 4.14
CA PRO A 421 -27.71 2.05 2.93
C PRO A 421 -28.77 1.33 2.09
N LYS A 422 -29.85 2.02 1.70
CA LYS A 422 -30.81 1.43 0.76
C LYS A 422 -30.06 1.04 -0.51
N ASP A 423 -30.11 -0.25 -0.83
CA ASP A 423 -29.47 -0.85 -2.00
C ASP A 423 -29.83 -0.03 -3.24
N GLN A 424 -28.88 0.78 -3.69
CA GLN A 424 -28.83 1.12 -5.10
C GLN A 424 -28.08 -0.06 -5.72
N GLU A 425 -28.69 -0.71 -6.72
CA GLU A 425 -27.99 -1.58 -7.66
C GLU A 425 -26.61 -0.99 -7.98
N PRO A 426 -25.56 -1.81 -8.15
CA PRO A 426 -24.19 -1.33 -8.25
C PRO A 426 -24.07 -0.30 -9.37
N GLN A 427 -24.14 0.97 -9.01
CA GLN A 427 -23.72 2.06 -9.86
C GLN A 427 -22.21 2.10 -9.73
N ASP A 428 -21.55 2.01 -10.88
CA ASP A 428 -20.11 2.20 -11.03
C ASP A 428 -19.59 3.25 -10.06
N GLU A 429 -18.49 2.92 -9.39
CA GLU A 429 -17.86 3.73 -8.36
C GLU A 429 -17.88 5.23 -8.73
N PRO A 430 -18.29 6.13 -7.81
CA PRO A 430 -18.17 7.54 -8.08
C PRO A 430 -16.68 7.87 -8.19
N ALA A 431 -16.23 8.09 -9.42
CA ALA A 431 -14.96 8.71 -9.71
C ALA A 431 -14.81 9.95 -8.82
N PHE A 432 -13.69 10.03 -8.08
CA PHE A 432 -13.24 11.21 -7.38
C PHE A 432 -13.56 12.46 -8.21
N SER A 433 -14.36 13.38 -7.65
CA SER A 433 -14.58 14.68 -8.30
C SER A 433 -13.30 15.51 -8.19
N PRO A 434 -12.63 15.87 -9.30
CA PRO A 434 -11.58 16.87 -9.26
C PRO A 434 -12.28 18.24 -9.22
N GLY A 435 -12.20 18.93 -8.08
CA GLY A 435 -12.75 20.28 -7.96
C GLY A 435 -13.24 20.65 -6.57
N SER A 436 -12.39 20.52 -5.55
CA SER A 436 -12.49 21.44 -4.41
C SER A 436 -11.62 22.66 -4.73
N PRO A 437 -12.12 23.90 -4.57
CA PRO A 437 -11.26 25.07 -4.64
C PRO A 437 -10.15 24.88 -3.60
N ARG A 438 -8.89 24.94 -4.04
CA ARG A 438 -7.76 25.07 -3.11
C ARG A 438 -8.04 26.31 -2.27
N ARG A 439 -8.01 26.17 -0.95
CA ARG A 439 -7.82 27.33 -0.09
C ARG A 439 -6.44 27.86 -0.44
N ASP A 440 -6.34 29.14 -0.79
CA ASP A 440 -5.06 29.80 -0.94
C ASP A 440 -4.34 29.72 0.41
N GLU A 441 -3.32 28.86 0.48
CA GLU A 441 -2.32 28.91 1.54
C GLU A 441 -1.50 30.19 1.32
N PRO A 442 -1.26 31.00 2.37
CA PRO A 442 -0.41 32.16 2.25
C PRO A 442 1.02 31.72 1.94
N ASP A 443 1.58 32.35 0.91
CA ASP A 443 2.94 32.18 0.41
C ASP A 443 3.94 32.60 1.50
N LEU A 444 4.42 31.62 2.27
CA LEU A 444 5.50 31.78 3.25
C LEU A 444 6.82 31.34 2.61
N LEU A 445 7.32 32.16 1.69
CA LEU A 445 8.73 32.18 1.34
C LEU A 445 9.48 32.99 2.42
N GLY A 446 10.08 32.26 3.36
CA GLY A 446 11.18 32.70 4.23
C GLY A 446 12.40 31.79 4.01
N PRO A 447 13.63 32.28 4.22
CA PRO A 447 14.80 31.82 3.48
C PRO A 447 15.53 30.60 4.09
N GLU A 448 16.17 29.86 3.18
CA GLU A 448 17.39 29.04 3.35
C GLU A 448 17.35 27.90 4.39
N ALA A 449 16.83 26.74 3.93
CA ALA A 449 17.09 25.44 4.55
C ALA A 449 18.37 24.83 3.97
N SER A 450 19.25 24.42 4.88
CA SER A 450 20.58 23.88 4.68
C SER A 450 20.64 22.64 3.79
N GLU A 451 21.68 22.59 2.95
CA GLU A 451 22.07 21.45 2.13
C GLU A 451 22.62 20.31 3.01
N GLU A 452 21.74 19.42 3.50
CA GLU A 452 22.15 18.06 3.87
C GLU A 452 21.55 17.05 2.87
N PRO A 453 22.36 16.12 2.34
CA PRO A 453 21.87 15.15 1.37
C PRO A 453 20.95 14.14 2.06
N PHE A 454 19.70 14.08 1.59
CA PHE A 454 18.73 13.06 1.98
C PHE A 454 19.22 11.66 1.55
N GLU A 455 19.75 10.90 2.50
CA GLU A 455 20.12 9.50 2.31
C GLU A 455 18.86 8.62 2.27
N PHE A 456 18.55 8.06 1.09
CA PHE A 456 17.59 6.98 0.97
C PHE A 456 18.20 5.69 1.55
N LYS A 457 18.03 5.47 2.86
CA LYS A 457 18.28 4.16 3.47
C LYS A 457 17.25 3.18 2.90
N ARG A 458 17.74 2.20 2.13
CA ARG A 458 16.98 0.97 1.91
C ARG A 458 16.68 0.39 3.29
N HIS A 459 15.43 0.42 3.70
CA HIS A 459 14.96 -0.46 4.77
C HIS A 459 15.20 -1.88 4.26
N ASP A 460 16.10 -2.60 4.92
CA ASP A 460 16.11 -4.04 4.80
C ASP A 460 14.74 -4.53 5.28
N ASP A 461 14.13 -5.47 4.55
CA ASP A 461 12.81 -6.07 4.79
C ASP A 461 12.73 -6.91 6.09
N ASN A 462 13.45 -6.48 7.12
CA ASN A 462 13.51 -7.03 8.47
C ASN A 462 12.81 -6.09 9.45
N ASP A 463 11.81 -5.34 8.99
CA ASP A 463 10.88 -4.59 9.84
C ASP A 463 10.08 -5.58 10.69
N ASP A 464 10.72 -5.90 11.80
CA ASP A 464 10.25 -6.58 12.99
C ASP A 464 8.86 -6.06 13.39
N MET A 465 7.82 -6.90 13.19
CA MET A 465 6.41 -6.70 13.59
C MET A 465 6.20 -6.68 15.12
N TRP A 466 7.01 -5.90 15.84
CA TRP A 466 6.75 -5.56 17.24
C TRP A 466 5.82 -4.35 17.35
#